data_AF-A0A521GR20-F1
#
_entry.id   AF-A0A521GR20-F1
#
_cell.length_a   1.000
_cell.length_b   1.000
_cell.length_c   1.000
_cell.angle_alpha   90.00
_cell.angle_beta   90.00
_cell.angle_gamma   90.00
#
_symmetry.space_group_name_H-M   'P 1'
#
loop_
_entity.id
_entity.type
_entity.pdbx_description
1 polymer ?
#
loop_
_entity_poly.entity_id
_entity_poly.type
_entity_poly.pdbx_seq_one_letter_code
_entity_poly.pdbx_strand_id
1 'polypeptide(L)'
;MNIKANLKQMVGDRAFWAAWVVIGLIITAIIIIGAIYIRPSDLQVPVRYSGFGITHFYRDKWYYEIAFIVFALLVAVLHTFISARLLEVKGRQFALGFLWLTVVILAIAAVFTLAILRVAALSQ
;
A
#
# COMPACT_ATOMS: atom_id res chain seq x y z
N MET A 1 -23.93 12.33 -7.22
CA MET A 1 -23.00 11.28 -6.73
C MET A 1 -23.29 11.03 -5.25
N ASN A 2 -23.85 9.87 -4.89
CA ASN A 2 -24.23 9.59 -3.49
C ASN A 2 -23.29 8.55 -2.87
N ILE A 3 -22.02 8.96 -2.63
CA ILE A 3 -20.97 8.05 -2.12
C ILE A 3 -21.34 7.44 -0.76
N LYS A 4 -22.08 8.18 0.08
CA LYS A 4 -22.53 7.71 1.41
C LYS A 4 -23.49 6.54 1.28
N ALA A 5 -24.42 6.60 0.33
CA ALA A 5 -25.36 5.51 0.07
C ALA A 5 -24.63 4.26 -0.45
N ASN A 6 -23.69 4.44 -1.39
CA ASN A 6 -22.92 3.32 -1.96
C ASN A 6 -22.05 2.63 -0.90
N LEU A 7 -21.35 3.40 -0.05
CA LEU A 7 -20.56 2.84 1.05
C LEU A 7 -21.44 2.10 2.06
N LYS A 8 -22.61 2.65 2.41
CA LYS A 8 -23.57 1.97 3.29
C LYS A 8 -24.04 0.64 2.68
N GLN A 9 -24.29 0.62 1.36
CA GLN A 9 -24.65 -0.61 0.65
C GLN A 9 -23.51 -1.63 0.67
N MET A 10 -22.26 -1.21 0.43
CA MET A 10 -21.08 -2.09 0.48
C MET A 10 -20.89 -2.69 1.87
N VAL A 11 -21.08 -1.91 2.95
CA VAL A 11 -21.03 -2.41 4.33
C VAL A 11 -22.12 -3.42 4.64
N GLY A 12 -23.25 -3.41 3.92
CA GLY A 12 -24.29 -4.43 4.06
C GLY A 12 -23.94 -5.77 3.40
N ASP A 13 -22.89 -5.83 2.59
CA ASP A 13 -22.56 -6.98 1.76
C ASP A 13 -21.30 -7.69 2.25
N ARG A 14 -21.49 -8.97 2.65
CA ARG A 14 -20.44 -9.85 3.18
C ARG A 14 -19.21 -9.98 2.27
N ALA A 15 -19.38 -9.87 0.95
CA ALA A 15 -18.26 -10.04 0.02
C ALA A 15 -17.32 -8.83 0.02
N PHE A 16 -17.87 -7.62 0.17
CA PHE A 16 -17.08 -6.40 0.34
C PHE A 16 -16.36 -6.41 1.69
N TRP A 17 -17.04 -6.87 2.75
CA TRP A 17 -16.41 -7.11 4.05
C TRP A 17 -15.22 -8.06 3.98
N ALA A 18 -15.38 -9.20 3.30
CA ALA A 18 -14.28 -10.15 3.13
C ALA A 18 -13.06 -9.50 2.45
N ALA A 19 -13.29 -8.72 1.39
CA ALA A 19 -12.22 -8.00 0.71
C ALA A 19 -11.54 -6.97 1.63
N TRP A 20 -12.30 -6.18 2.39
CA TRP A 20 -11.74 -5.21 3.33
C TRP A 20 -10.99 -5.83 4.50
N VAL A 21 -11.45 -6.99 5.01
CA VAL A 21 -10.71 -7.72 6.05
C VAL A 21 -9.35 -8.17 5.51
N VAL A 22 -9.30 -8.73 4.30
CA VAL A 22 -8.03 -9.14 3.68
C VAL A 22 -7.13 -7.93 3.42
N ILE A 23 -7.66 -6.82 2.91
CA ILE A 23 -6.93 -5.57 2.75
C ILE A 23 -6.36 -5.09 4.09
N GLY A 24 -7.19 -5.10 5.14
CA GLY A 24 -6.80 -4.72 6.49
C GLY A 24 -5.66 -5.58 7.03
N LEU A 25 -5.73 -6.90 6.87
CA LEU A 25 -4.67 -7.82 7.27
C LEU A 25 -3.34 -7.53 6.55
N ILE A 26 -3.37 -7.26 5.24
CA ILE A 26 -2.17 -6.91 4.47
C ILE A 26 -1.57 -5.59 4.95
N ILE A 27 -2.39 -4.56 5.18
CA ILE A 27 -1.94 -3.27 5.71
C ILE A 27 -1.33 -3.44 7.10
N THR A 28 -1.97 -4.20 7.99
CA THR A 28 -1.44 -4.50 9.32
C THR A 28 -0.09 -5.20 9.22
N ALA A 29 0.07 -6.17 8.32
CA ALA A 29 1.36 -6.83 8.08
C ALA A 29 2.43 -5.83 7.59
N ILE A 30 2.11 -4.95 6.64
CA ILE A 30 3.02 -3.89 6.17
C ILE A 30 3.45 -2.97 7.32
N ILE A 31 2.52 -2.56 8.19
CA ILE A 31 2.82 -1.70 9.34
C ILE A 31 3.75 -2.42 10.33
N ILE A 32 3.49 -3.70 10.63
CA ILE A 32 4.34 -4.51 11.51
C ILE A 32 5.74 -4.66 10.93
N ILE A 33 5.86 -4.96 9.64
CA ILE A 33 7.15 -5.04 8.95
C ILE A 33 7.87 -3.69 9.06
N GLY A 34 7.19 -2.59 8.75
CA GLY A 34 7.75 -1.24 8.90
C GLY A 34 8.25 -0.96 10.32
N ALA A 35 7.46 -1.28 11.34
CA ALA A 35 7.84 -1.07 12.74
C ALA A 35 9.08 -1.88 13.17
N ILE A 36 9.32 -3.05 12.56
CA ILE A 36 10.48 -3.90 12.86
C ILE A 36 11.74 -3.43 12.13
N TYR A 37 11.60 -3.03 10.86
CA TYR A 37 12.75 -2.77 9.99
C TYR A 37 13.16 -1.29 9.92
N ILE A 38 12.23 -0.34 10.07
CA ILE A 38 12.54 1.08 10.00
C ILE A 38 13.27 1.49 11.28
N ARG A 39 14.57 1.79 11.16
CA ARG A 39 15.39 2.29 12.27
C ARG A 39 15.59 3.80 12.10
N PRO A 40 15.10 4.62 13.04
CA PRO A 40 15.42 6.04 13.06
C PRO A 40 16.93 6.18 13.30
N SER A 41 17.67 6.58 12.26
CA SER A 41 19.09 6.88 12.37
C SER A 41 19.44 8.07 11.48
N ASP A 42 20.38 8.90 11.94
CA ASP A 42 20.96 9.98 11.12
C ASP A 42 21.98 9.45 10.09
N LEU A 43 22.25 8.13 10.11
CA LEU A 43 23.01 7.42 9.10
C LEU A 43 22.09 7.11 7.91
N GLN A 44 21.83 8.15 7.14
CA GLN A 44 21.79 8.18 5.68
C GLN A 44 21.97 6.77 4.97
N VAL A 45 20.93 6.26 4.27
CA VAL A 45 20.82 4.93 3.58
C VAL A 45 21.19 5.01 2.09
N PRO A 46 22.18 4.26 1.55
CA PRO A 46 22.64 4.42 0.17
C PRO A 46 21.59 4.08 -0.91
N VAL A 47 21.26 5.05 -1.77
CA VAL A 47 20.36 4.99 -2.94
C VAL A 47 21.16 5.22 -4.23
N ARG A 48 20.84 4.49 -5.30
CA ARG A 48 21.55 4.54 -6.59
C ARG A 48 20.74 5.31 -7.64
N TYR A 49 21.25 6.45 -8.08
CA TYR A 49 20.78 7.15 -9.28
C TYR A 49 21.78 6.91 -10.43
N SER A 50 21.33 6.31 -11.54
CA SER A 50 22.19 6.11 -12.73
C SER A 50 22.09 7.31 -13.67
N GLY A 51 22.83 8.37 -13.38
CA GLY A 51 23.25 9.36 -14.38
C GLY A 51 24.60 8.95 -14.96
N PHE A 52 24.83 9.23 -16.25
CA PHE A 52 26.03 8.86 -17.02
C PHE A 52 27.36 9.40 -16.44
N GLY A 53 27.87 8.82 -15.35
CA GLY A 53 29.18 9.12 -14.78
C GLY A 53 29.16 9.18 -13.25
N ILE A 54 30.07 8.41 -12.64
CA ILE A 54 30.34 8.28 -11.19
C ILE A 54 29.12 7.80 -10.38
N THR A 55 29.26 6.64 -9.73
CA THR A 55 28.26 6.13 -8.78
C THR A 55 28.12 7.07 -7.60
N HIS A 56 27.11 7.96 -7.64
CA HIS A 56 26.71 8.75 -6.49
C HIS A 56 25.74 7.93 -5.64
N PHE A 57 26.21 7.45 -4.49
CA PHE A 57 25.33 6.91 -3.44
C PHE A 57 24.68 8.10 -2.72
N TYR A 58 23.46 8.45 -3.09
CA TYR A 58 22.67 9.41 -2.32
C TYR A 58 22.11 8.68 -1.14
N ARG A 59 22.47 9.11 0.06
CA ARG A 59 21.96 8.43 1.23
C ARG A 59 20.61 9.03 1.66
N ASP A 60 19.50 8.35 1.40
CA ASP A 60 18.17 8.82 1.82
C ASP A 60 17.91 8.54 3.30
N LYS A 61 17.04 9.35 3.91
CA LYS A 61 16.71 9.19 5.33
C LYS A 61 15.70 8.05 5.52
N TRP A 62 15.70 7.48 6.72
CA TRP A 62 14.73 6.46 7.19
C TRP A 62 13.26 6.83 6.93
N TYR A 63 12.90 8.12 6.82
CA TYR A 63 11.53 8.52 6.49
C TYR A 63 11.10 8.16 5.05
N TYR A 64 12.01 7.88 4.12
CA TYR A 64 11.65 7.38 2.79
C TYR A 64 10.94 6.02 2.88
N GLU A 65 11.34 5.18 3.84
CA GLU A 65 10.75 3.88 4.09
C GLU A 65 9.28 3.96 4.53
N ILE A 66 8.89 5.08 5.18
CA ILE A 66 7.50 5.36 5.56
C ILE A 66 6.60 5.54 4.33
N ALA A 67 7.15 6.00 3.20
CA ALA A 67 6.37 6.22 1.98
C ALA A 67 5.71 4.94 1.48
N PHE A 68 6.30 3.76 1.72
CA PHE A 68 5.71 2.48 1.35
C PHE A 68 4.48 2.12 2.20
N ILE A 69 4.51 2.45 3.48
CA ILE A 69 3.35 2.28 4.38
C ILE A 69 2.24 3.25 3.96
N VAL A 70 2.59 4.51 3.73
CA VAL A 70 1.66 5.55 3.29
C VAL A 70 1.03 5.19 1.94
N PHE A 71 1.82 4.66 1.01
CA PHE A 71 1.33 4.17 -0.27
C PHE A 71 0.25 3.11 -0.09
N ALA A 72 0.49 2.09 0.74
CA ALA A 72 -0.48 1.02 0.99
C ALA A 72 -1.80 1.57 1.58
N LEU A 73 -1.71 2.50 2.52
CA LEU A 73 -2.87 3.16 3.12
C LEU A 73 -3.66 3.98 2.08
N LEU A 74 -2.96 4.79 1.29
CA LEU A 74 -3.59 5.62 0.24
C LEU A 74 -4.28 4.75 -0.80
N VAL A 75 -3.61 3.69 -1.27
CA VAL A 75 -4.19 2.74 -2.24
C VAL A 75 -5.47 2.13 -1.69
N ALA A 76 -5.47 1.65 -0.45
CA ALA A 76 -6.65 1.04 0.16
C ALA A 76 -7.84 2.01 0.27
N VAL A 77 -7.58 3.25 0.69
CA VAL A 77 -8.61 4.28 0.83
C VAL A 77 -9.15 4.72 -0.54
N LEU A 78 -8.26 5.09 -1.47
CA LEU A 78 -8.63 5.57 -2.81
C LEU A 78 -9.36 4.50 -3.61
N HIS A 79 -8.86 3.26 -3.61
CA HIS A 79 -9.54 2.18 -4.32
C HIS A 79 -10.88 1.79 -3.69
N THR A 80 -11.07 1.99 -2.38
CA THR A 80 -12.39 1.85 -1.76
C THR A 80 -13.38 2.88 -2.31
N PHE A 81 -12.97 4.15 -2.44
CA PHE A 81 -13.81 5.18 -3.06
C PHE A 81 -14.09 4.92 -4.55
N ILE A 82 -13.08 4.49 -5.30
CA ILE A 82 -13.24 4.13 -6.72
C ILE A 82 -14.18 2.93 -6.86
N SER A 83 -14.06 1.92 -6.00
CA SER A 83 -14.98 0.78 -5.94
C SER A 83 -16.41 1.23 -5.63
N ALA A 84 -16.59 2.13 -4.68
CA ALA A 84 -17.91 2.69 -4.36
C ALA A 84 -18.51 3.45 -5.56
N ARG A 85 -17.67 4.05 -6.41
CA ARG A 85 -18.12 4.68 -7.66
C ARG A 85 -18.44 3.66 -8.75
N LEU A 86 -17.62 2.61 -8.88
CA LEU A 86 -17.86 1.49 -9.80
C LEU A 86 -19.17 0.77 -9.49
N LEU A 87 -19.57 0.72 -8.21
CA LEU A 87 -20.84 0.12 -7.81
C LEU A 87 -22.04 0.81 -8.49
N GLU A 88 -22.00 2.14 -8.60
CA GLU A 88 -23.05 2.94 -9.23
C GLU A 88 -23.00 2.85 -10.77
N VAL A 89 -21.80 2.86 -11.35
CA VAL A 89 -21.61 2.98 -12.82
C VAL A 89 -21.62 1.63 -13.53
N LYS A 90 -21.06 0.58 -12.92
CA LYS A 90 -20.83 -0.74 -13.53
C LYS A 90 -21.49 -1.88 -12.75
N GLY A 91 -22.00 -1.61 -11.55
CA GLY A 91 -22.68 -2.59 -10.72
C GLY A 91 -21.72 -3.38 -9.82
N ARG A 92 -22.33 -4.30 -9.06
CA ARG A 92 -21.70 -5.01 -7.94
C ARG A 92 -20.47 -5.82 -8.33
N GLN A 93 -20.55 -6.59 -9.42
CA GLN A 93 -19.47 -7.52 -9.80
C GLN A 93 -18.18 -6.76 -10.17
N PHE A 94 -18.29 -5.65 -10.90
CA PHE A 94 -17.16 -4.82 -11.26
C PHE A 94 -16.55 -4.11 -10.05
N ALA A 95 -17.38 -3.58 -9.15
CA ALA A 95 -16.91 -2.97 -7.91
C ALA A 95 -16.15 -3.98 -7.03
N LEU A 96 -16.73 -5.16 -6.81
CA LEU A 96 -16.10 -6.20 -6.01
C LEU A 96 -14.81 -6.74 -6.66
N GLY A 97 -14.83 -6.95 -7.98
CA GLY A 97 -13.64 -7.36 -8.73
C GLY A 97 -12.50 -6.35 -8.61
N PHE A 98 -12.81 -5.04 -8.62
CA PHE A 98 -11.82 -3.99 -8.42
C PHE A 98 -11.23 -3.98 -7.01
N LEU A 99 -12.02 -4.28 -5.97
CA LEU A 99 -11.48 -4.45 -4.61
C LEU A 99 -10.58 -5.68 -4.48
N TRP A 100 -10.91 -6.79 -5.14
CA TRP A 100 -10.01 -7.96 -5.16
C TRP A 100 -8.73 -7.70 -5.98
N LEU A 101 -8.81 -6.91 -7.06
CA LEU A 101 -7.60 -6.41 -7.73
C LEU A 101 -6.73 -5.59 -6.77
N THR A 102 -7.35 -4.79 -5.90
CA THR A 102 -6.62 -4.04 -4.86
C THR A 102 -5.90 -4.96 -3.88
N VAL A 103 -6.49 -6.10 -3.50
CA VAL A 103 -5.81 -7.11 -2.68
C VAL A 103 -4.53 -7.60 -3.37
N VAL A 104 -4.59 -7.90 -4.66
CA VAL A 104 -3.41 -8.34 -5.44
C VAL A 104 -2.33 -7.25 -5.48
N ILE A 105 -2.73 -6.00 -5.76
CA ILE A 105 -1.82 -4.85 -5.78
C ILE A 105 -1.13 -4.67 -4.42
N LEU A 106 -1.89 -4.77 -3.32
CA LEU A 106 -1.34 -4.64 -1.97
C LEU A 106 -0.45 -5.81 -1.58
N ALA A 107 -0.74 -7.04 -2.03
CA ALA A 107 0.13 -8.19 -1.82
C ALA A 107 1.48 -8.00 -2.53
N ILE A 108 1.46 -7.52 -3.77
CA ILE A 108 2.68 -7.15 -4.51
C ILE A 108 3.42 -6.04 -3.76
N ALA A 109 2.72 -4.99 -3.34
CA ALA A 109 3.31 -3.89 -2.57
C ALA A 109 3.96 -4.38 -1.26
N ALA A 110 3.35 -5.33 -0.53
CA ALA A 110 3.91 -5.90 0.68
C ALA A 110 5.24 -6.64 0.40
N VAL A 111 5.33 -7.38 -0.70
CA VAL A 111 6.57 -8.05 -1.12
C VAL A 111 7.67 -7.02 -1.42
N PHE A 112 7.35 -5.96 -2.17
CA PHE A 112 8.29 -4.87 -2.47
C PHE A 112 8.74 -4.16 -1.19
N THR A 113 7.82 -3.80 -0.32
CA THR A 113 8.13 -3.16 0.98
C THR A 113 9.08 -4.03 1.79
N LEU A 114 8.80 -5.32 1.93
CA LEU A 114 9.68 -6.23 2.67
C LEU A 114 11.07 -6.34 2.01
N ALA A 115 11.14 -6.43 0.69
CA ALA A 115 12.41 -6.53 -0.04
C ALA A 115 13.26 -5.27 0.17
N ILE A 116 12.66 -4.09 0.02
CA ILE A 116 13.33 -2.80 0.19
C ILE A 116 13.82 -2.62 1.62
N LEU A 117 12.95 -2.87 2.61
CA LEU A 117 13.29 -2.73 4.03
C LEU A 117 14.38 -3.71 4.47
N ARG A 118 14.40 -4.94 3.93
CA ARG A 118 15.49 -5.89 4.19
C ARG A 118 16.82 -5.42 3.66
N VAL A 119 16.86 -4.90 2.43
CA VAL A 119 18.11 -4.36 1.85
C VAL A 119 18.57 -3.14 2.63
N ALA A 120 17.65 -2.23 2.97
CA ALA A 120 17.96 -1.05 3.76
C ALA A 120 18.57 -1.43 5.12
N ALA A 121 17.97 -2.40 5.83
CA ALA A 121 18.47 -2.87 7.13
C ALA A 121 19.84 -3.57 7.08
N LEU A 122 20.26 -4.12 5.93
CA LEU A 122 21.59 -4.70 5.73
C LEU A 122 22.66 -3.65 5.39
N SER A 123 22.24 -2.46 4.96
CA SER A 123 23.12 -1.36 4.55
C SER A 123 23.39 -0.32 5.64
N GLN A 124 22.76 -0.49 6.81
CA GLN A 124 22.96 0.29 8.03
C GLN A 124 24.05 -0.35 8.91
#